data_AF-J7ZZW8-F1
#
_entry.id   AF-J7ZZW8-F1
#
_cell.length_a   1.000
_cell.length_b   1.000
_cell.length_c   1.000
_cell.angle_alpha   90.00
_cell.angle_beta   90.00
_cell.angle_gamma   90.00
#
_symmetry.space_group_name_H-M   'P 1'
#
loop_
_entity.id
_entity.type
_entity.pdbx_description
1 polymer ?
#
loop_
_entity_poly.entity_id
_entity_poly.type
_entity_poly.pdbx_seq_one_letter_code
_entity_poly.pdbx_strand_id
1 'polypeptide(L)'
;MTKTPITLQELRQRIYRKAKSEPTHRFWGLFTHITKMTTLHEAYQQARKNNGAPGIDGKSFADIELEGVTPFLTGIQEELQAGIYRPQANRKVEIPKANGKMRTLQIPCIRDRVVQGALKLILEAIFEVDFCPNSYGFRPKRSPHQVLAEVRRSILRRMTIIIDVDLSRYFDTIRHNILLEKIAKRVQDPQVMHLVKQVIKATGKIGVPQGGPFSPLAANIYLNEVDWTFDAIRRKTAEGNYEAVNYHRFADDIVIAVSGHSSKSGWAELALRRLWEQLKPLGVKLNLEKTQMVNVLKGESFGFLGFDLRRIPSRNKNGFFVFMIPKKKARTTVKAKNSRTHSKRRSEASTRLNKTNQCRTDWMGELLPGWEL
;
A
#
# COMPACT_ATOMS: atom_id res chain seq x y z
N MET A 1 -29.68 3.34 -30.33
CA MET A 1 -28.25 2.93 -30.31
C MET A 1 -27.99 2.05 -29.09
N THR A 2 -28.03 0.73 -29.27
CA THR A 2 -27.57 -0.25 -28.28
C THR A 2 -26.05 -0.15 -28.19
N LYS A 3 -25.53 0.56 -27.18
CA LYS A 3 -24.08 0.60 -26.94
C LYS A 3 -23.63 -0.80 -26.52
N THR A 4 -22.66 -1.37 -27.22
CA THR A 4 -22.00 -2.63 -26.86
C THR A 4 -21.51 -2.56 -25.40
N PRO A 5 -21.68 -3.62 -24.59
CA PRO A 5 -21.23 -3.61 -23.20
C PRO A 5 -19.72 -3.38 -23.13
N ILE A 6 -19.32 -2.33 -22.41
CA ILE A 6 -17.91 -1.96 -22.20
C ILE A 6 -17.35 -2.85 -21.08
N THR A 7 -16.15 -3.38 -21.27
CA THR A 7 -15.47 -4.18 -20.23
C THR A 7 -15.08 -3.32 -19.03
N LEU A 8 -14.91 -3.93 -17.85
CA LEU A 8 -14.47 -3.19 -16.66
C LEU A 8 -13.11 -2.51 -16.88
N GLN A 9 -12.19 -3.17 -17.58
CA GLN A 9 -10.86 -2.61 -17.87
C GLN A 9 -10.95 -1.37 -18.76
N GLU A 10 -11.75 -1.40 -19.82
CA GLU A 10 -11.98 -0.25 -20.70
C GLU A 10 -12.65 0.90 -19.95
N LEU A 11 -13.61 0.61 -19.08
CA LEU A 11 -14.25 1.60 -18.23
C LEU A 11 -13.21 2.29 -17.33
N ARG A 12 -12.38 1.51 -16.63
CA ARG A 12 -11.30 2.03 -15.78
C ARG A 12 -10.31 2.86 -16.59
N GLN A 13 -9.97 2.44 -17.81
CA GLN A 13 -9.06 3.20 -18.67
C GLN A 13 -9.68 4.53 -19.13
N ARG A 14 -10.98 4.58 -19.42
CA ARG A 14 -11.70 5.83 -19.75
C ARG A 14 -11.71 6.79 -18.57
N ILE A 15 -12.04 6.29 -17.38
CA ILE A 15 -12.00 7.08 -16.13
C ILE A 15 -10.59 7.65 -15.91
N TYR A 16 -9.56 6.81 -16.03
CA TYR A 16 -8.15 7.21 -15.89
C TYR A 16 -7.76 8.30 -16.91
N ARG A 17 -8.10 8.13 -18.19
CA ARG A 17 -7.78 9.11 -19.23
C ARG A 17 -8.45 10.46 -18.95
N LYS A 18 -9.72 10.45 -18.54
CA LYS A 18 -10.48 11.65 -18.16
C LYS A 18 -9.87 12.32 -16.92
N ALA A 19 -9.51 11.56 -15.90
CA ALA A 19 -8.89 12.06 -14.68
C ALA A 19 -7.54 12.75 -14.99
N LYS A 20 -6.79 12.20 -15.94
CA LYS A 20 -5.50 12.73 -16.41
C LYS A 20 -5.64 13.98 -17.27
N SER A 21 -6.62 14.04 -18.16
CA SER A 21 -6.84 15.22 -19.01
C SER A 21 -7.46 16.38 -18.24
N GLU A 22 -8.24 16.10 -17.20
CA GLU A 22 -8.97 17.11 -16.41
C GLU A 22 -8.70 16.94 -14.90
N PRO A 23 -7.60 17.53 -14.39
CA PRO A 23 -7.17 17.38 -12.99
C PRO A 23 -8.16 17.93 -11.95
N THR A 24 -9.06 18.83 -12.34
CA THR A 24 -10.08 19.43 -11.47
C THR A 24 -11.46 18.78 -11.64
N HIS A 25 -11.62 17.83 -12.56
CA HIS A 25 -12.89 17.16 -12.80
C HIS A 25 -13.35 16.40 -11.55
N ARG A 26 -14.65 16.52 -11.24
CA ARG A 26 -15.31 15.79 -10.17
C ARG A 26 -16.26 14.76 -10.78
N PHE A 27 -15.94 13.49 -10.60
CA PHE A 27 -16.67 12.37 -11.17
C PHE A 27 -17.99 12.14 -10.43
N TRP A 28 -19.06 11.93 -11.19
CA TRP A 28 -20.39 11.58 -10.70
C TRP A 28 -20.92 10.32 -11.42
N GLY A 29 -21.99 9.71 -10.91
CA GLY A 29 -22.57 8.51 -11.52
C GLY A 29 -21.63 7.31 -11.47
N LEU A 30 -20.72 7.29 -10.50
CA LEU A 30 -19.80 6.18 -10.28
C LEU A 30 -20.49 5.01 -9.59
N PHE A 31 -21.54 5.28 -8.81
CA PHE A 31 -22.25 4.24 -8.05
C PHE A 31 -22.79 3.12 -8.96
N THR A 32 -23.40 3.47 -10.09
CA THR A 32 -23.86 2.50 -11.10
C THR A 32 -22.73 1.57 -11.56
N HIS A 33 -21.49 2.07 -11.66
CA HIS A 33 -20.35 1.27 -12.07
C HIS A 33 -19.80 0.38 -10.96
N ILE A 34 -19.92 0.80 -9.70
CA ILE A 34 -19.57 -0.02 -8.54
C ILE A 34 -20.55 -1.19 -8.41
N THR A 35 -21.86 -0.94 -8.62
CA THR A 35 -22.91 -1.95 -8.46
C THR A 35 -23.10 -2.85 -9.68
N LYS A 36 -22.33 -2.67 -10.77
CA LYS A 36 -22.43 -3.55 -11.94
C LYS A 36 -21.99 -4.96 -11.59
N MET A 37 -22.71 -5.96 -12.09
CA MET A 37 -22.35 -7.37 -11.88
C MET A 37 -20.94 -7.71 -12.33
N THR A 38 -20.46 -7.11 -13.43
CA THR A 38 -19.08 -7.30 -13.89
C THR A 38 -18.06 -6.78 -12.89
N THR A 39 -18.33 -5.65 -12.22
CA THR A 39 -17.46 -5.08 -11.18
C THR A 39 -17.49 -5.93 -9.90
N LEU A 40 -18.69 -6.37 -9.48
CA LEU A 40 -18.85 -7.22 -8.30
C LEU A 40 -18.19 -8.59 -8.48
N HIS A 41 -18.30 -9.19 -9.68
CA HIS A 41 -17.60 -10.43 -10.02
C HIS A 41 -16.08 -10.28 -9.96
N GLU A 42 -15.52 -9.23 -10.56
CA GLU A 42 -14.08 -8.97 -10.50
C GLU A 42 -13.62 -8.77 -9.05
N ALA A 43 -14.37 -8.01 -8.25
CA ALA A 43 -14.06 -7.81 -6.85
C ALA A 43 -14.10 -9.12 -6.04
N TYR A 44 -15.06 -10.01 -6.34
CA TYR A 44 -15.11 -11.35 -5.75
C TYR A 44 -13.92 -12.21 -6.15
N GLN A 45 -13.55 -12.22 -7.43
CA GLN A 45 -12.39 -12.98 -7.91
C GLN A 45 -11.09 -12.51 -7.23
N GLN A 46 -10.91 -11.20 -7.06
CA GLN A 46 -9.77 -10.63 -6.34
C GLN A 46 -9.78 -11.05 -4.86
N ALA A 47 -10.93 -10.94 -4.19
CA ALA A 47 -11.07 -11.38 -2.80
C ALA A 47 -10.79 -12.88 -2.62
N ARG A 48 -11.25 -13.71 -3.56
CA ARG A 48 -11.05 -15.18 -3.59
C ARG A 48 -9.58 -15.53 -3.80
N LYS A 49 -8.88 -14.85 -4.72
CA LYS A 49 -7.46 -15.08 -4.98
C LYS A 49 -6.61 -14.89 -3.73
N ASN A 50 -6.95 -13.92 -2.89
CA ASN A 50 -6.27 -13.68 -1.61
C ASN A 50 -6.54 -14.77 -0.56
N ASN A 51 -7.56 -15.61 -0.76
CA ASN A 51 -7.99 -16.71 0.09
C ASN A 51 -8.03 -16.34 1.60
N GLY A 52 -8.50 -15.13 1.90
CA GLY A 52 -8.48 -14.59 3.26
C GLY A 52 -9.49 -15.31 4.16
N ALA A 53 -9.11 -15.57 5.42
CA ALA A 53 -9.93 -16.27 6.40
C ALA A 53 -11.35 -15.68 6.56
N PRO A 54 -12.37 -16.45 6.95
CA PRO A 54 -13.76 -15.97 7.06
C PRO A 54 -13.96 -14.72 7.93
N GLY A 55 -15.09 -14.04 7.75
CA GLY A 55 -15.52 -12.91 8.55
C GLY A 55 -16.11 -13.31 9.91
N ILE A 56 -16.91 -12.43 10.50
CA ILE A 56 -17.66 -12.72 11.74
C ILE A 56 -18.83 -13.69 11.48
N ASP A 57 -19.34 -13.73 10.26
CA ASP A 57 -20.39 -14.62 9.77
C ASP A 57 -19.94 -16.06 9.53
N GLY A 58 -18.63 -16.33 9.60
CA GLY A 58 -18.06 -17.66 9.41
C GLY A 58 -18.10 -18.19 7.96
N LYS A 59 -18.76 -17.50 7.03
CA LYS A 59 -18.88 -17.94 5.63
C LYS A 59 -17.53 -17.92 4.93
N SER A 60 -17.17 -19.06 4.33
CA SER A 60 -15.98 -19.25 3.50
C SER A 60 -16.28 -19.08 2.01
N PHE A 61 -15.24 -19.01 1.17
CA PHE A 61 -15.42 -19.00 -0.28
C PHE A 61 -16.03 -20.30 -0.79
N ALA A 62 -15.71 -21.44 -0.16
CA ALA A 62 -16.27 -22.73 -0.52
C ALA A 62 -17.79 -22.78 -0.29
N ASP A 63 -18.26 -22.21 0.81
CA ASP A 63 -19.71 -22.12 1.10
C ASP A 63 -20.44 -21.31 0.04
N ILE A 64 -19.86 -20.16 -0.37
CA ILE A 64 -20.42 -19.32 -1.44
C ILE A 64 -20.43 -20.04 -2.78
N GLU A 65 -19.39 -20.84 -3.07
CA GLU A 65 -19.32 -21.62 -4.31
C GLU A 65 -20.36 -22.74 -4.34
N LEU A 66 -20.67 -23.35 -3.19
CA LEU A 66 -21.74 -24.33 -3.04
C LEU A 66 -23.14 -23.70 -3.17
N GLU A 67 -23.37 -22.55 -2.54
CA GLU A 67 -24.64 -21.78 -2.64
C GLU A 67 -24.84 -21.16 -4.03
N GLY A 68 -23.75 -20.92 -4.76
CA GLY A 68 -23.72 -20.26 -6.06
C GLY A 68 -23.24 -18.82 -5.98
N VAL A 69 -22.17 -18.53 -6.73
CA VAL A 69 -21.56 -17.19 -6.77
C VAL A 69 -22.52 -16.15 -7.37
N THR A 70 -23.27 -16.50 -8.41
CA THR A 70 -24.17 -15.55 -9.09
C THR A 70 -25.30 -15.09 -8.17
N PRO A 71 -26.10 -15.99 -7.52
CA PRO A 71 -27.10 -15.58 -6.54
C PRO A 71 -26.53 -14.71 -5.40
N PHE A 72 -25.36 -15.09 -4.88
CA PHE A 72 -24.68 -14.32 -3.83
C PHE A 72 -24.36 -12.88 -4.27
N LEU A 73 -23.81 -12.70 -5.48
CA LEU A 73 -23.48 -11.38 -6.01
C LEU A 73 -24.72 -10.57 -6.40
N THR A 74 -25.77 -11.23 -6.91
CA THR A 74 -27.06 -10.59 -7.17
C THR A 74 -27.67 -10.02 -5.88
N GLY A 75 -27.64 -10.79 -4.78
CA GLY A 75 -28.10 -10.28 -3.48
C GLY A 75 -27.34 -9.04 -3.01
N ILE A 76 -26.01 -9.00 -3.18
CA ILE A 76 -25.20 -7.80 -2.90
C ILE A 76 -25.64 -6.62 -3.78
N GLN A 77 -25.85 -6.87 -5.07
CA GLN A 77 -26.26 -5.84 -6.01
C GLN A 77 -27.62 -5.24 -5.61
N GLU A 78 -28.61 -6.08 -5.30
CA GLU A 78 -29.95 -5.67 -4.88
C GLU A 78 -29.89 -4.85 -3.58
N GLU A 79 -29.12 -5.30 -2.58
CA GLU A 79 -28.94 -4.56 -1.33
C GLU A 79 -28.32 -3.17 -1.55
N LEU A 80 -27.33 -3.06 -2.45
CA LEU A 80 -26.69 -1.79 -2.78
C LEU A 80 -27.65 -0.86 -3.54
N GLN A 81 -28.40 -1.40 -4.52
CA GLN A 81 -29.34 -0.62 -5.33
C GLN A 81 -30.55 -0.15 -4.50
N ALA A 82 -31.04 -0.98 -3.59
CA ALA A 82 -32.11 -0.63 -2.65
C ALA A 82 -31.63 0.29 -1.51
N GLY A 83 -30.31 0.52 -1.37
CA GLY A 83 -29.76 1.37 -0.31
C GLY A 83 -29.84 0.78 1.10
N ILE A 84 -30.08 -0.53 1.20
CA ILE A 84 -30.22 -1.25 2.48
C ILE A 84 -28.92 -1.91 2.94
N TYR A 85 -27.89 -1.94 2.09
CA TYR A 85 -26.56 -2.45 2.45
C TYR A 85 -26.01 -1.78 3.72
N ARG A 86 -25.67 -2.59 4.73
CA ARG A 86 -24.97 -2.17 5.95
C ARG A 86 -23.78 -3.11 6.20
N PRO A 87 -22.54 -2.62 6.28
CA PRO A 87 -21.38 -3.46 6.60
C PRO A 87 -21.55 -4.16 7.94
N GLN A 88 -21.09 -5.40 8.03
CA GLN A 88 -21.04 -6.13 9.29
C GLN A 88 -19.83 -5.70 10.13
N ALA A 89 -19.85 -6.05 11.42
CA ALA A 89 -18.70 -5.83 12.28
C ALA A 89 -17.51 -6.70 11.82
N ASN A 90 -16.32 -6.10 11.71
CA ASN A 90 -15.13 -6.85 11.34
C ASN A 90 -14.70 -7.80 12.46
N ARG A 91 -14.32 -9.02 12.09
CA ARG A 91 -13.72 -9.99 13.01
C ARG A 91 -12.32 -9.54 13.39
N LYS A 92 -12.05 -9.36 14.68
CA LYS A 92 -10.73 -8.96 15.19
C LYS A 92 -9.86 -10.19 15.41
N VAL A 93 -8.65 -10.18 14.86
CA VAL A 93 -7.66 -11.26 15.04
C VAL A 93 -6.35 -10.64 15.47
N GLU A 94 -5.80 -11.10 16.60
CA GLU A 94 -4.50 -10.63 17.07
C GLU A 94 -3.37 -11.46 16.47
N ILE A 95 -2.39 -10.79 15.88
CA ILE A 95 -1.20 -11.39 15.29
C ILE A 95 0.04 -10.86 16.02
N PRO A 96 0.94 -11.72 16.51
CA PRO A 96 2.16 -11.27 17.17
C PRO A 96 3.09 -10.53 16.19
N LYS A 97 3.58 -9.36 16.60
CA LYS A 97 4.68 -8.65 15.93
C LYS A 97 6.02 -9.24 16.38
N ALA A 98 7.06 -8.98 15.58
CA ALA A 98 8.43 -9.42 15.88
C ALA A 98 9.01 -8.82 17.17
N ASN A 99 8.44 -7.72 17.67
CA ASN A 99 8.89 -7.04 18.89
C ASN A 99 8.03 -7.40 20.12
N GLY A 100 7.29 -8.51 20.08
CA GLY A 100 6.43 -8.97 21.18
C GLY A 100 5.09 -8.21 21.33
N LYS A 101 4.89 -7.09 20.63
CA LYS A 101 3.61 -6.36 20.61
C LYS A 101 2.59 -7.08 19.70
N MET A 102 1.29 -6.97 19.97
CA MET A 102 0.25 -7.53 19.09
C MET A 102 -0.16 -6.54 17.99
N ARG A 103 -0.55 -7.07 16.81
CA ARG A 103 -1.24 -6.35 15.73
C ARG A 103 -2.65 -6.91 15.62
N THR A 104 -3.65 -6.09 15.87
CA THR A 104 -5.05 -6.48 15.65
C THR A 104 -5.40 -6.27 14.18
N LEU A 105 -5.60 -7.35 13.43
CA LEU A 105 -6.22 -7.30 12.11
C LEU A 105 -7.74 -7.23 12.26
N GLN A 106 -8.37 -6.58 11.30
CA GLN A 106 -9.82 -6.48 11.19
C GLN A 106 -10.23 -7.11 9.87
N ILE A 107 -10.83 -8.29 9.96
CA ILE A 107 -11.18 -9.13 8.82
C ILE A 107 -12.66 -8.92 8.51
N PRO A 108 -13.01 -8.26 7.38
CA PRO A 108 -14.40 -8.12 6.96
C PRO A 108 -14.94 -9.45 6.43
N CYS A 109 -16.26 -9.60 6.44
CA CYS A 109 -16.96 -10.71 5.78
C CYS A 109 -16.74 -10.66 4.27
N ILE A 110 -16.89 -11.79 3.58
CA ILE A 110 -16.61 -11.87 2.13
C ILE A 110 -17.51 -10.89 1.37
N ARG A 111 -18.79 -10.78 1.76
CA ARG A 111 -19.74 -9.80 1.24
C ARG A 111 -19.18 -8.38 1.28
N ASP A 112 -18.66 -7.97 2.43
CA ASP A 112 -18.10 -6.62 2.61
C ASP A 112 -16.77 -6.44 1.86
N ARG A 113 -15.97 -7.50 1.69
CA ARG A 113 -14.76 -7.45 0.84
C ARG A 113 -15.11 -7.24 -0.63
N VAL A 114 -16.17 -7.88 -1.13
CA VAL A 114 -16.64 -7.67 -2.51
C VAL A 114 -17.05 -6.21 -2.70
N VAL A 115 -17.85 -5.65 -1.79
CA VAL A 115 -18.28 -4.25 -1.87
C VAL A 115 -17.08 -3.29 -1.79
N GLN A 116 -16.15 -3.51 -0.85
CA GLN A 116 -14.93 -2.72 -0.73
C GLN A 116 -14.02 -2.84 -1.96
N GLY A 117 -13.92 -4.03 -2.54
CA GLY A 117 -13.17 -4.30 -3.76
C GLY A 117 -13.76 -3.60 -4.97
N ALA A 118 -15.09 -3.65 -5.14
CA ALA A 118 -15.78 -2.95 -6.22
C ALA A 118 -15.60 -1.43 -6.11
N LEU A 119 -15.72 -0.88 -4.88
CA LEU A 119 -15.44 0.52 -4.58
C LEU A 119 -13.99 0.88 -4.93
N LYS A 120 -13.01 0.07 -4.51
CA LYS A 120 -11.58 0.24 -4.82
C LYS A 120 -11.35 0.25 -6.34
N LEU A 121 -11.91 -0.71 -7.09
CA LEU A 121 -11.66 -0.86 -8.53
C LEU A 121 -12.01 0.39 -9.34
N ILE A 122 -13.11 1.05 -8.97
CA ILE A 122 -13.59 2.27 -9.63
C ILE A 122 -12.81 3.50 -9.15
N LEU A 123 -12.64 3.68 -7.83
CA LEU A 123 -11.96 4.86 -7.29
C LEU A 123 -10.45 4.86 -7.59
N GLU A 124 -9.80 3.71 -7.63
CA GLU A 124 -8.38 3.58 -7.96
C GLU A 124 -8.08 4.16 -9.35
N ALA A 125 -8.98 3.99 -10.33
CA ALA A 125 -8.79 4.55 -11.67
C ALA A 125 -8.75 6.09 -11.70
N ILE A 126 -9.38 6.75 -10.72
CA ILE A 126 -9.38 8.21 -10.54
C ILE A 126 -8.09 8.62 -9.83
N PHE A 127 -7.86 8.08 -8.63
CA PHE A 127 -6.79 8.56 -7.75
C PHE A 127 -5.38 8.11 -8.18
N GLU A 128 -5.24 7.03 -8.96
CA GLU A 128 -3.92 6.59 -9.44
C GLU A 128 -3.23 7.67 -10.30
N VAL A 129 -4.00 8.50 -11.00
CA VAL A 129 -3.48 9.66 -11.75
C VAL A 129 -2.91 10.73 -10.82
N ASP A 130 -3.57 10.94 -9.68
CA ASP A 130 -3.29 12.05 -8.77
C ASP A 130 -2.17 11.70 -7.77
N PHE A 131 -1.78 10.42 -7.68
CA PHE A 131 -0.76 9.97 -6.73
C PHE A 131 0.66 10.37 -7.13
N CYS A 132 1.40 10.96 -6.18
CA CYS A 132 2.79 11.33 -6.35
C CYS A 132 3.65 10.13 -6.82
N PRO A 133 4.54 10.29 -7.82
CA PRO A 133 5.38 9.19 -8.33
C PRO A 133 6.29 8.54 -7.29
N ASN A 134 6.57 9.23 -6.18
CA ASN A 134 7.42 8.77 -5.09
C ASN A 134 6.67 7.91 -4.05
N SER A 135 5.37 7.69 -4.23
CA SER A 135 4.56 6.76 -3.44
C SER A 135 4.38 5.45 -4.19
N TYR A 136 4.73 4.32 -3.57
CA TYR A 136 4.81 3.02 -4.25
C TYR A 136 3.86 1.96 -3.68
N GLY A 137 3.52 2.06 -2.40
CA GLY A 137 2.75 1.01 -1.71
C GLY A 137 1.35 0.85 -2.26
N PHE A 138 0.91 -0.39 -2.46
CA PHE A 138 -0.46 -0.75 -2.86
C PHE A 138 -0.98 -0.04 -4.11
N ARG A 139 -0.10 0.20 -5.10
CA ARG A 139 -0.44 0.85 -6.36
C ARG A 139 -0.22 -0.07 -7.56
N PRO A 140 -1.10 -0.05 -8.57
CA PRO A 140 -0.89 -0.81 -9.80
C PRO A 140 0.46 -0.49 -10.45
N LYS A 141 1.19 -1.52 -10.89
CA LYS A 141 2.50 -1.39 -11.57
C LYS A 141 3.60 -0.73 -10.74
N ARG A 142 3.39 -0.55 -9.43
CA ARG A 142 4.42 -0.14 -8.47
C ARG A 142 4.82 -1.33 -7.63
N SER A 143 6.12 -1.54 -7.45
CA SER A 143 6.62 -2.66 -6.66
C SER A 143 7.55 -2.19 -5.54
N PRO A 144 7.69 -2.98 -4.46
CA PRO A 144 8.60 -2.60 -3.39
C PRO A 144 10.08 -2.64 -3.86
N HIS A 145 10.40 -3.42 -4.90
CA HIS A 145 11.72 -3.38 -5.53
C HIS A 145 12.04 -2.04 -6.20
N GLN A 146 11.04 -1.39 -6.81
CA GLN A 146 11.23 -0.08 -7.44
C GLN A 146 11.63 0.97 -6.40
N VAL A 147 10.90 1.05 -5.27
CA VAL A 147 11.24 2.02 -4.22
C VAL A 147 12.59 1.72 -3.57
N LEU A 148 12.95 0.45 -3.37
CA LEU A 148 14.30 0.07 -2.92
C LEU A 148 15.38 0.53 -3.90
N ALA A 149 15.13 0.40 -5.21
CA ALA A 149 16.06 0.87 -6.24
C ALA A 149 16.19 2.41 -6.23
N GLU A 150 15.12 3.16 -5.99
CA GLU A 150 15.16 4.61 -5.86
C GLU A 150 15.89 5.10 -4.60
N VAL A 151 15.66 4.44 -3.46
CA VAL A 151 16.40 4.70 -2.22
C VAL A 151 17.90 4.44 -2.44
N ARG A 152 18.23 3.30 -3.06
CA ARG A 152 19.61 2.98 -3.45
C ARG A 152 20.20 4.03 -4.38
N ARG A 153 19.46 4.50 -5.38
CA ARG A 153 19.90 5.54 -6.31
C ARG A 153 20.16 6.86 -5.59
N SER A 154 19.32 7.24 -4.63
CA SER A 154 19.51 8.44 -3.82
C SER A 154 20.83 8.38 -3.05
N ILE A 155 21.15 7.24 -2.43
CA ILE A 155 22.42 7.02 -1.72
C ILE A 155 23.62 7.11 -2.69
N LEU A 156 23.51 6.51 -3.88
CA LEU A 156 24.55 6.59 -4.92
C LEU A 156 24.78 8.03 -5.41
N ARG A 157 23.76 8.88 -5.37
CA ARG A 157 23.83 10.33 -5.65
C ARG A 157 24.33 11.17 -4.47
N ARG A 158 25.00 10.55 -3.49
CA ARG A 158 25.56 11.22 -2.30
C ARG A 158 24.51 11.87 -1.39
N MET A 159 23.28 11.35 -1.38
CA MET A 159 22.36 11.60 -0.28
C MET A 159 22.69 10.67 0.87
N THR A 160 23.38 11.21 1.86
CA THR A 160 24.09 10.41 2.85
C THR A 160 23.47 10.40 4.22
N ILE A 161 22.53 11.31 4.47
CA ILE A 161 21.73 11.31 5.69
C ILE A 161 20.38 10.71 5.31
N ILE A 162 19.98 9.64 6.00
CA ILE A 162 18.73 8.93 5.78
C ILE A 162 17.86 9.13 7.01
N ILE A 163 16.67 9.68 6.81
CA ILE A 163 15.64 9.73 7.84
C ILE A 163 14.71 8.54 7.61
N ASP A 164 14.84 7.54 8.47
CA ASP A 164 13.99 6.34 8.51
C ASP A 164 12.77 6.68 9.37
N VAL A 165 11.60 6.80 8.75
CA VAL A 165 10.39 7.35 9.36
C VAL A 165 9.37 6.23 9.59
N ASP A 166 8.95 6.06 10.85
CA ASP A 166 7.89 5.14 11.25
C ASP A 166 6.69 5.94 11.76
N LEU A 167 5.49 5.65 11.24
CA LEU A 167 4.25 6.29 11.67
C LEU A 167 3.57 5.49 12.79
N SER A 168 3.17 6.18 13.86
CA SER A 168 2.52 5.55 15.01
C SER A 168 1.08 5.14 14.68
N ARG A 169 0.83 3.84 14.62
CA ARG A 169 -0.53 3.26 14.43
C ARG A 169 -1.29 3.90 13.27
N TYR A 170 -0.60 4.11 12.15
CA TYR A 170 -1.08 4.96 11.05
C TYR A 170 -2.54 4.71 10.63
N PHE A 171 -2.88 3.47 10.28
CA PHE A 171 -4.24 3.10 9.87
C PHE A 171 -5.31 3.41 10.93
N ASP A 172 -4.95 3.38 12.21
CA ASP A 172 -5.86 3.60 13.34
C ASP A 172 -6.06 5.12 13.61
N THR A 173 -5.21 5.98 13.01
CA THR A 173 -5.23 7.45 13.20
C THR A 173 -5.96 8.21 12.09
N ILE A 174 -6.36 7.55 11.01
CA ILE A 174 -6.99 8.19 9.84
C ILE A 174 -8.33 8.81 10.24
N ARG A 175 -8.44 10.13 10.14
CA ARG A 175 -9.68 10.86 10.46
C ARG A 175 -10.65 10.81 9.29
N HIS A 176 -11.86 10.31 9.53
CA HIS A 176 -12.86 10.09 8.47
C HIS A 176 -13.26 11.37 7.75
N ASN A 177 -13.41 12.50 8.47
CA ASN A 177 -13.78 13.76 7.85
C ASN A 177 -12.74 14.23 6.82
N ILE A 178 -11.45 14.21 7.20
CA ILE A 178 -10.34 14.60 6.31
C ILE A 178 -10.24 13.65 5.11
N LEU A 179 -10.40 12.35 5.33
CA LEU A 179 -10.40 11.37 4.23
C LEU A 179 -11.54 11.62 3.25
N LEU A 180 -12.77 11.84 3.75
CA LEU A 180 -13.95 12.11 2.92
C LEU A 180 -13.79 13.44 2.16
N GLU A 181 -13.26 14.49 2.79
CA GLU A 181 -12.94 15.76 2.12
C GLU A 181 -11.95 15.56 0.97
N LYS A 182 -10.88 14.78 1.18
CA LYS A 182 -9.90 14.46 0.14
C LYS A 182 -10.52 13.68 -1.02
N ILE A 183 -11.41 12.71 -0.74
CA ILE A 183 -12.12 11.97 -1.79
C ILE A 183 -13.08 12.89 -2.56
N ALA A 184 -13.77 13.78 -1.85
CA ALA A 184 -14.74 14.71 -2.44
C ALA A 184 -14.14 15.72 -3.43
N LYS A 185 -12.82 15.97 -3.36
CA LYS A 185 -12.08 16.77 -4.35
C LYS A 185 -12.18 16.20 -5.77
N ARG A 186 -12.37 14.88 -5.91
CA ARG A 186 -12.44 14.19 -7.19
C ARG A 186 -13.75 13.44 -7.41
N VAL A 187 -14.53 13.22 -6.36
CA VAL A 187 -15.81 12.49 -6.42
C VAL A 187 -16.96 13.40 -5.99
N GLN A 188 -17.93 13.58 -6.88
CA GLN A 188 -19.20 14.27 -6.65
C GLN A 188 -20.36 13.29 -6.88
N ASP A 189 -20.35 12.19 -6.12
CA ASP A 189 -21.39 11.17 -6.16
C ASP A 189 -21.86 10.88 -4.72
N PRO A 190 -23.06 11.35 -4.32
CA PRO A 190 -23.56 11.17 -2.96
C PRO A 190 -23.66 9.70 -2.52
N GLN A 191 -24.01 8.79 -3.43
CA GLN A 191 -24.15 7.37 -3.12
C GLN A 191 -22.78 6.74 -2.87
N VAL A 192 -21.77 7.08 -3.68
CA VAL A 192 -20.39 6.64 -3.44
C VAL A 192 -19.83 7.22 -2.14
N MET A 193 -20.04 8.51 -1.89
CA MET A 193 -19.60 9.14 -0.64
C MET A 193 -20.27 8.51 0.59
N HIS A 194 -21.56 8.15 0.48
CA HIS A 194 -22.26 7.40 1.52
C HIS A 194 -21.64 6.01 1.72
N LEU A 195 -21.39 5.27 0.65
CA LEU A 195 -20.80 3.93 0.71
C LEU A 195 -19.39 3.94 1.32
N VAL A 196 -18.54 4.89 0.91
CA VAL A 196 -17.20 5.10 1.52
C VAL A 196 -17.35 5.34 3.02
N LYS A 197 -18.28 6.22 3.42
CA LYS A 197 -18.55 6.53 4.83
C LYS A 197 -19.00 5.28 5.61
N GLN A 198 -19.84 4.42 5.03
CA GLN A 198 -20.26 3.17 5.66
C GLN A 198 -19.07 2.22 5.85
N VAL A 199 -18.25 2.03 4.81
CA VAL A 199 -17.07 1.16 4.84
C VAL A 199 -16.08 1.59 5.92
N ILE A 200 -15.74 2.88 5.99
CA ILE A 200 -14.76 3.36 6.98
C ILE A 200 -15.34 3.43 8.41
N LYS A 201 -16.65 3.59 8.57
CA LYS A 201 -17.30 3.59 9.89
C LYS A 201 -17.45 2.20 10.50
N ALA A 202 -17.38 1.14 9.68
CA ALA A 202 -17.42 -0.23 10.18
C ALA A 202 -16.31 -0.53 11.21
N THR A 203 -15.27 0.32 11.28
CA THR A 203 -14.13 0.17 12.21
C THR A 203 -14.19 1.06 13.44
N GLY A 204 -15.18 1.95 13.54
CA GLY A 204 -15.33 2.89 14.64
C GLY A 204 -15.38 4.35 14.20
N LYS A 205 -14.99 5.26 15.09
CA LYS A 205 -15.06 6.73 14.86
C LYS A 205 -13.84 7.28 14.10
N ILE A 206 -12.71 6.60 14.19
CA ILE A 206 -11.41 6.98 13.61
C ILE A 206 -10.74 5.70 13.10
N GLY A 207 -9.94 5.83 12.05
CA GLY A 207 -9.14 4.76 11.46
C GLY A 207 -9.85 4.02 10.33
N VAL A 208 -9.11 3.14 9.66
CA VAL A 208 -9.62 2.26 8.61
C VAL A 208 -9.14 0.83 8.86
N PRO A 209 -9.87 -0.22 8.41
CA PRO A 209 -9.59 -1.58 8.83
C PRO A 209 -8.29 -2.10 8.24
N GLN A 210 -7.38 -2.56 9.08
CA GLN A 210 -6.20 -3.29 8.61
C GLN A 210 -6.63 -4.68 8.13
N GLY A 211 -6.76 -4.84 6.80
CA GLY A 211 -7.26 -6.06 6.15
C GLY A 211 -8.45 -5.84 5.20
N GLY A 212 -9.03 -4.64 5.16
CA GLY A 212 -10.07 -4.28 4.21
C GLY A 212 -9.50 -3.96 2.81
N PRO A 213 -10.11 -4.45 1.70
CA PRO A 213 -9.62 -4.16 0.35
C PRO A 213 -9.51 -2.67 -0.01
N PHE A 214 -10.38 -1.82 0.58
CA PHE A 214 -10.38 -0.37 0.32
C PHE A 214 -9.33 0.40 1.15
N SER A 215 -8.92 -0.15 2.28
CA SER A 215 -8.05 0.54 3.25
C SER A 215 -6.71 1.00 2.69
N PRO A 216 -6.00 0.23 1.85
CA PRO A 216 -4.76 0.69 1.23
C PRO A 216 -4.93 1.93 0.34
N LEU A 217 -6.00 1.97 -0.45
CA LEU A 217 -6.31 3.12 -1.30
C LEU A 217 -6.62 4.36 -0.44
N ALA A 218 -7.44 4.19 0.60
CA ALA A 218 -7.75 5.25 1.56
C ALA A 218 -6.49 5.81 2.23
N ALA A 219 -5.59 4.94 2.67
CA ALA A 219 -4.29 5.30 3.23
C ALA A 219 -3.43 6.10 2.25
N ASN A 220 -3.42 5.73 0.97
CA ASN A 220 -2.65 6.49 -0.03
C ASN A 220 -3.25 7.86 -0.32
N ILE A 221 -4.57 7.97 -0.43
CA ILE A 221 -5.27 9.26 -0.59
C ILE A 221 -4.96 10.20 0.57
N TYR A 222 -4.92 9.67 1.79
CA TYR A 222 -4.73 10.46 2.99
C TYR A 222 -3.37 11.18 3.04
N LEU A 223 -2.28 10.49 2.66
CA LEU A 223 -0.91 11.03 2.69
C LEU A 223 -0.45 11.67 1.38
N ASN A 224 -1.25 11.64 0.31
CA ASN A 224 -0.81 12.09 -1.03
C ASN A 224 -0.29 13.54 -1.06
N GLU A 225 -0.91 14.46 -0.31
CA GLU A 225 -0.46 15.86 -0.24
C GLU A 225 0.90 16.01 0.44
N VAL A 226 1.23 15.13 1.40
CA VAL A 226 2.56 15.07 2.01
C VAL A 226 3.59 14.67 0.96
N ASP A 227 3.27 13.63 0.18
CA ASP A 227 4.15 13.12 -0.88
C ASP A 227 4.44 14.22 -1.93
N TRP A 228 3.42 14.96 -2.34
CA TRP A 228 3.55 16.07 -3.29
C TRP A 228 4.32 17.27 -2.71
N THR A 229 4.16 17.56 -1.42
CA THR A 229 4.92 18.62 -0.74
C THR A 229 6.41 18.33 -0.81
N PHE A 230 6.83 17.09 -0.51
CA PHE A 230 8.22 16.70 -0.61
C PHE A 230 8.74 16.65 -2.05
N ASP A 231 7.91 16.22 -3.01
CA ASP A 231 8.28 16.27 -4.42
C ASP A 231 8.50 17.73 -4.90
N ALA A 232 7.68 18.68 -4.42
CA ALA A 232 7.88 20.09 -4.70
C ALA A 232 9.16 20.65 -4.05
N ILE A 233 9.48 20.24 -2.80
CA ILE A 233 10.75 20.61 -2.16
C ILE A 233 11.93 20.06 -2.96
N ARG A 234 11.89 18.80 -3.39
CA ARG A 234 12.94 18.20 -4.25
C ARG A 234 13.18 19.06 -5.48
N ARG A 235 12.12 19.38 -6.23
CA ARG A 235 12.22 20.18 -7.48
C ARG A 235 12.78 21.59 -7.22
N LYS A 236 12.36 22.26 -6.16
CA LYS A 236 12.81 23.62 -5.82
C LYS A 236 14.25 23.68 -5.33
N THR A 237 14.75 22.58 -4.77
CA THR A 237 16.09 22.51 -4.17
C THR A 237 17.12 21.83 -5.07
N ALA A 238 16.69 21.42 -6.26
CA ALA A 238 17.52 20.82 -7.29
C ALA A 238 18.43 21.88 -7.92
N GLU A 239 19.73 21.71 -7.77
CA GLU A 239 20.78 22.54 -8.38
C GLU A 239 21.68 21.61 -9.21
N GLY A 240 21.49 21.61 -10.53
CA GLY A 240 22.16 20.68 -11.43
C GLY A 240 21.83 19.22 -11.07
N ASN A 241 22.86 18.45 -10.72
CA ASN A 241 22.72 17.03 -10.34
C ASN A 241 22.44 16.82 -8.84
N TYR A 242 22.30 17.89 -8.05
CA TYR A 242 22.17 17.82 -6.59
C TYR A 242 20.77 18.23 -6.13
N GLU A 243 20.05 17.30 -5.53
CA GLU A 243 18.77 17.54 -4.86
C GLU A 243 19.01 17.62 -3.35
N ALA A 244 18.27 18.46 -2.60
CA ALA A 244 18.45 18.51 -1.14
C ALA A 244 17.82 17.30 -0.45
N VAL A 245 16.64 16.87 -0.91
CA VAL A 245 15.85 15.80 -0.30
C VAL A 245 15.19 14.91 -1.36
N ASN A 246 15.21 13.60 -1.15
CA ASN A 246 14.42 12.62 -1.89
C ASN A 246 13.54 11.84 -0.93
N TYR A 247 12.23 12.00 -1.10
CA TYR A 247 11.21 11.33 -0.32
C TYR A 247 10.76 10.07 -1.03
N HIS A 248 10.67 8.95 -0.31
CA HIS A 248 10.22 7.66 -0.81
C HIS A 248 9.22 7.07 0.18
N ARG A 249 8.01 6.73 -0.28
CA ARG A 249 6.98 6.12 0.57
C ARG A 249 6.51 4.78 0.02
N PHE A 250 6.44 3.79 0.91
CA PHE A 250 5.75 2.53 0.67
C PHE A 250 4.74 2.32 1.79
N ALA A 251 3.45 2.60 1.51
CA ALA A 251 2.39 2.56 2.51
C ALA A 251 2.68 3.50 3.70
N ASP A 252 2.95 2.94 4.88
CA ASP A 252 3.35 3.62 6.12
C ASP A 252 4.87 3.72 6.33
N ASP A 253 5.67 2.94 5.60
CA ASP A 253 7.13 3.01 5.63
C ASP A 253 7.60 4.19 4.77
N ILE A 254 8.28 5.17 5.38
CA ILE A 254 8.78 6.37 4.72
C ILE A 254 10.29 6.47 4.91
N VAL A 255 11.00 6.79 3.82
CA VAL A 255 12.43 7.09 3.85
C VAL A 255 12.66 8.45 3.18
N ILE A 256 13.37 9.33 3.87
CA ILE A 256 13.81 10.62 3.32
C ILE A 256 15.33 10.60 3.22
N ALA A 257 15.86 10.58 2.00
CA ALA A 257 17.28 10.72 1.76
C ALA A 257 17.63 12.21 1.62
N VAL A 258 18.65 12.67 2.33
CA VAL A 258 19.07 14.06 2.39
C VAL A 258 20.51 14.19 1.91
N SER A 259 20.78 15.23 1.12
CA SER A 259 22.09 15.51 0.56
C SER A 259 23.18 15.63 1.64
N GLY A 260 24.31 14.98 1.41
CA GLY A 260 25.52 15.16 2.23
C GLY A 260 26.37 16.37 1.86
N HIS A 261 25.95 17.16 0.87
CA HIS A 261 26.72 18.32 0.42
C HIS A 261 26.70 19.43 1.48
N SER A 262 27.83 20.11 1.67
CA SER A 262 27.98 21.15 2.71
C SER A 262 27.00 22.31 2.56
N SER A 263 26.68 22.71 1.31
CA SER A 263 25.66 23.73 1.02
C SER A 263 24.23 23.32 1.43
N LYS A 264 24.02 22.04 1.75
CA LYS A 264 22.74 21.48 2.19
C LYS A 264 22.80 21.02 3.66
N SER A 265 23.72 21.57 4.45
CA SER A 265 23.71 21.40 5.91
C SER A 265 22.38 21.89 6.52
N GLY A 266 21.87 21.19 7.54
CA GLY A 266 20.61 21.50 8.21
C GLY A 266 19.33 21.03 7.51
N TRP A 267 19.43 20.46 6.30
CA TRP A 267 18.25 19.95 5.58
C TRP A 267 17.63 18.71 6.24
N ALA A 268 18.38 17.96 7.04
CA ALA A 268 17.85 16.78 7.72
C ALA A 268 16.82 17.20 8.79
N GLU A 269 17.18 18.15 9.64
CA GLU A 269 16.31 18.73 10.66
C GLU A 269 15.14 19.46 10.02
N LEU A 270 15.39 20.22 8.94
CA LEU A 270 14.33 20.92 8.20
C LEU A 270 13.34 19.96 7.55
N ALA A 271 13.82 18.86 6.96
CA ALA A 271 12.96 17.83 6.36
C ALA A 271 12.09 17.15 7.43
N LEU A 272 12.65 16.79 8.58
CA LEU A 272 11.90 16.19 9.68
C LEU A 272 10.86 17.16 10.24
N ARG A 273 11.22 18.44 10.42
CA ARG A 273 10.29 19.49 10.82
C ARG A 273 9.17 19.68 9.81
N ARG A 274 9.48 19.74 8.52
CA ARG A 274 8.47 19.86 7.46
C ARG A 274 7.54 18.65 7.42
N LEU A 275 8.07 17.44 7.60
CA LEU A 275 7.24 16.25 7.71
C LEU A 275 6.25 16.37 8.88
N TRP A 276 6.73 16.77 10.05
CA TRP A 276 5.87 16.96 11.22
C TRP A 276 4.77 18.01 10.99
N GLU A 277 5.12 19.15 10.38
CA GLU A 277 4.16 20.20 10.03
C GLU A 277 3.07 19.71 9.06
N GLN A 278 3.40 18.81 8.14
CA GLN A 278 2.43 18.19 7.21
C GLN A 278 1.56 17.12 7.88
N LEU A 279 2.11 16.35 8.83
CA LEU A 279 1.39 15.27 9.51
C LEU A 279 0.46 15.76 10.63
N LYS A 280 0.83 16.86 11.30
CA LYS A 280 0.05 17.47 12.39
C LYS A 280 -1.42 17.75 12.03
N PRO A 281 -1.76 18.44 10.93
CA PRO A 281 -3.16 18.70 10.56
C PRO A 281 -3.93 17.41 10.24
N LEU A 282 -3.23 16.38 9.75
CA LEU A 282 -3.79 15.06 9.49
C LEU A 282 -4.04 14.25 10.77
N GLY A 283 -3.53 14.70 11.92
CA GLY A 283 -3.60 13.95 13.19
C GLY A 283 -2.70 12.70 13.21
N VAL A 284 -1.77 12.58 12.27
CA VAL A 284 -0.81 11.46 12.19
C VAL A 284 0.40 11.80 13.05
N LYS A 285 0.88 10.83 13.85
CA LYS A 285 2.03 11.00 14.73
C LYS A 285 3.22 10.19 14.25
N LEU A 286 4.40 10.78 14.35
CA LEU A 286 5.67 10.04 14.21
C LEU A 286 5.85 9.10 15.40
N ASN A 287 6.46 7.95 15.15
CA ASN A 287 6.97 7.09 16.21
C ASN A 287 8.41 7.49 16.52
N LEU A 288 8.58 8.33 17.54
CA LEU A 288 9.89 8.89 17.90
C LEU A 288 10.89 7.83 18.40
N GLU A 289 10.41 6.69 18.91
CA GLU A 289 11.29 5.59 19.34
C GLU A 289 11.93 4.86 18.16
N LYS A 290 11.26 4.85 17.00
CA LYS A 290 11.73 4.14 15.81
C LYS A 290 12.22 5.05 14.69
N THR A 291 11.75 6.29 14.67
CA THR A 291 12.18 7.27 13.68
C THR A 291 13.60 7.68 14.01
N GLN A 292 14.52 7.52 13.06
CA GLN A 292 15.95 7.72 13.29
C GLN A 292 16.60 8.40 12.09
N MET A 293 17.67 9.16 12.38
CA MET A 293 18.54 9.74 11.37
C MET A 293 19.84 8.94 11.31
N VAL A 294 20.16 8.43 10.13
CA VAL A 294 21.26 7.51 9.87
C VAL A 294 22.22 8.13 8.86
N ASN A 295 23.50 8.18 9.18
CA ASN A 295 24.54 8.67 8.30
C ASN A 295 25.27 7.51 7.62
N VAL A 296 24.89 7.23 6.37
CA VAL A 296 25.51 6.14 5.60
C VAL A 296 26.96 6.40 5.20
N LEU A 297 27.48 7.64 5.29
CA LEU A 297 28.93 7.86 5.12
C LEU A 297 29.74 7.26 6.27
N LYS A 298 29.19 7.25 7.48
CA LYS A 298 29.84 6.71 8.69
C LYS A 298 29.75 5.18 8.78
N GLY A 299 29.23 4.51 7.74
CA GLY A 299 29.07 3.05 7.71
C GLY A 299 27.82 2.55 8.44
N GLU A 300 26.97 3.46 8.93
CA GLU A 300 25.70 3.11 9.55
C GLU A 300 24.75 2.45 8.52
N SER A 301 23.80 1.67 9.04
CA SER A 301 22.81 0.95 8.24
C SER A 301 21.40 1.23 8.75
N PHE A 302 20.45 1.32 7.82
CA PHE A 302 19.03 1.48 8.14
C PHE A 302 18.22 0.38 7.46
N GLY A 303 17.04 0.10 7.99
CA GLY A 303 16.28 -1.08 7.62
C GLY A 303 14.97 -0.76 6.93
N PHE A 304 14.89 -0.86 5.61
CA PHE A 304 13.71 -0.52 4.82
C PHE A 304 13.15 -1.73 4.07
N LEU A 305 11.83 -1.95 4.14
CA LEU A 305 11.11 -3.02 3.44
C LEU A 305 11.72 -4.43 3.58
N GLY A 306 12.21 -4.76 4.77
CA GLY A 306 12.80 -6.08 5.03
C GLY A 306 14.27 -6.23 4.63
N PHE A 307 14.91 -5.16 4.16
CA PHE A 307 16.35 -5.11 3.86
C PHE A 307 17.06 -4.12 4.78
N ASP A 308 18.28 -4.44 5.17
CA ASP A 308 19.22 -3.49 5.76
C ASP A 308 20.12 -2.95 4.65
N LEU A 309 20.12 -1.63 4.47
CA LEU A 309 20.92 -0.94 3.47
C LEU A 309 22.15 -0.33 4.15
N ARG A 310 23.33 -0.62 3.59
CA ARG A 310 24.60 -0.06 4.05
C ARG A 310 25.44 0.41 2.86
N ARG A 311 26.07 1.57 3.00
CA ARG A 311 27.10 2.02 2.05
C ARG A 311 28.45 1.41 2.43
N ILE A 312 29.12 0.77 1.47
CA ILE A 312 30.40 0.10 1.65
C ILE A 312 31.41 0.66 0.64
N PRO A 313 32.64 1.01 1.07
CA PRO A 313 33.70 1.42 0.15
C PRO A 313 34.11 0.25 -0.76
N SER A 314 34.38 0.55 -2.03
CA SER A 314 34.92 -0.42 -2.98
C SER A 314 36.38 -0.78 -2.63
N ARG A 315 36.76 -2.06 -2.76
CA ARG A 315 38.16 -2.52 -2.56
C ARG A 315 39.10 -2.00 -3.66
N ASN A 316 38.58 -1.76 -4.87
CA ASN A 316 39.32 -1.16 -5.98
C ASN A 316 38.93 0.34 -6.07
N LYS A 317 39.88 1.20 -5.71
CA LYS A 317 39.89 2.67 -5.51
C LYS A 317 38.73 3.53 -6.09
N ASN A 318 38.33 4.53 -5.30
CA ASN A 318 37.44 5.68 -5.56
C ASN A 318 35.94 5.45 -5.82
N GLY A 319 35.38 4.33 -5.34
CA GLY A 319 33.94 4.07 -5.42
C GLY A 319 33.33 3.59 -4.11
N PHE A 320 32.00 3.60 -4.05
CA PHE A 320 31.22 2.92 -3.03
C PHE A 320 30.06 2.18 -3.68
N PHE A 321 29.59 1.12 -3.03
CA PHE A 321 28.37 0.44 -3.43
C PHE A 321 27.40 0.39 -2.25
N VAL A 322 26.12 0.26 -2.58
CA VAL A 322 25.06 0.07 -1.57
C VAL A 322 24.79 -1.42 -1.48
N PHE A 323 25.15 -1.99 -0.34
CA PHE A 323 24.87 -3.38 -0.03
C PHE A 323 23.49 -3.48 0.62
N MET A 324 22.66 -4.40 0.11
CA MET A 324 21.31 -4.64 0.60
C MET A 324 21.25 -6.05 1.16
N ILE A 325 21.11 -6.17 2.47
CA ILE A 325 21.09 -7.45 3.17
C ILE A 325 19.65 -7.73 3.59
N PRO A 326 19.02 -8.84 3.18
CA PRO A 326 17.74 -9.25 3.76
C PRO A 326 17.85 -9.38 5.28
N LYS A 327 16.94 -8.74 6.02
CA LYS A 327 16.90 -8.78 7.49
C LYS A 327 16.88 -10.23 7.96
N LYS A 328 17.49 -10.50 9.13
CA LYS A 328 17.62 -11.85 9.73
C LYS A 328 16.28 -12.60 9.80
N LYS A 329 15.17 -11.87 10.00
CA LYS A 329 13.80 -12.40 10.00
C LYS A 329 13.36 -12.97 8.65
N ALA A 330 13.55 -12.21 7.56
CA ALA A 330 13.25 -12.70 6.20
C ALA A 330 14.09 -13.94 5.88
N ARG A 331 15.37 -13.94 6.28
CA ARG A 331 16.27 -15.10 6.13
C ARG A 331 15.81 -16.33 6.93
N THR A 332 15.28 -16.16 8.14
CA THR A 332 14.83 -17.28 9.00
C THR A 332 13.49 -17.86 8.55
N THR A 333 12.54 -17.02 8.11
CA THR A 333 11.27 -17.50 7.51
C THR A 333 11.52 -18.35 6.26
N VAL A 334 12.48 -17.93 5.42
CA VAL A 334 12.87 -18.68 4.22
C VAL A 334 13.58 -19.98 4.57
N LYS A 335 14.50 -19.97 5.53
CA LYS A 335 15.15 -21.21 6.02
C LYS A 335 14.13 -22.20 6.59
N ALA A 336 13.13 -21.70 7.33
CA ALA A 336 12.06 -22.51 7.89
C ALA A 336 11.08 -23.05 6.83
N LYS A 337 10.82 -22.30 5.75
CA LYS A 337 10.07 -22.81 4.59
C LYS A 337 10.88 -23.88 3.87
N ASN A 338 12.13 -23.61 3.49
CA ASN A 338 13.00 -24.57 2.80
C ASN A 338 13.19 -25.86 3.60
N SER A 339 13.33 -25.78 4.93
CA SER A 339 13.40 -26.96 5.79
C SER A 339 12.10 -27.76 5.78
N ARG A 340 10.92 -27.11 5.77
CA ARG A 340 9.61 -27.76 5.61
C ARG A 340 9.40 -28.35 4.22
N THR A 341 9.92 -27.71 3.17
CA THR A 341 9.89 -28.26 1.80
C THR A 341 10.78 -29.49 1.67
N HIS A 342 11.89 -29.54 2.42
CA HIS A 342 12.80 -30.68 2.46
C HIS A 342 12.35 -31.81 3.40
N SER A 343 11.50 -31.55 4.40
CA SER A 343 11.02 -32.56 5.35
C SER A 343 9.86 -33.42 4.82
N LYS A 344 9.12 -33.00 3.79
CA LYS A 344 8.08 -33.81 3.13
C LYS A 344 8.71 -34.73 2.06
N ARG A 345 9.12 -35.94 2.47
CA ARG A 345 9.84 -36.92 1.63
C ARG A 345 8.91 -37.81 0.77
N ARG A 346 9.02 -37.66 -0.56
CA ARG A 346 9.01 -38.67 -1.65
C ARG A 346 8.73 -37.95 -2.98
N SER A 347 9.73 -37.33 -3.60
CA SER A 347 9.63 -36.87 -5.00
C SER A 347 10.99 -36.90 -5.69
N GLU A 348 10.96 -37.09 -7.01
CA GLU A 348 12.12 -37.23 -7.91
C GLU A 348 12.98 -35.96 -7.98
N ALA A 349 14.25 -36.10 -8.39
CA ALA A 349 15.25 -35.04 -8.39
C ALA A 349 14.88 -33.84 -9.28
N SER A 350 14.24 -34.07 -10.43
CA SER A 350 13.75 -33.02 -11.34
C SER A 350 12.66 -32.15 -10.68
N THR A 351 11.72 -32.80 -9.99
CA THR A 351 10.66 -32.14 -9.21
C THR A 351 11.22 -31.36 -8.02
N ARG A 352 12.35 -31.79 -7.43
CA ARG A 352 13.07 -31.03 -6.39
C ARG A 352 13.77 -29.80 -6.96
N LEU A 353 14.40 -29.91 -8.13
CA LEU A 353 15.04 -28.78 -8.79
C LEU A 353 14.01 -27.73 -9.18
N ASN A 354 12.87 -28.14 -9.75
CA ASN A 354 11.78 -27.24 -10.07
C ASN A 354 11.14 -26.62 -8.83
N LYS A 355 10.92 -27.36 -7.73
CA LYS A 355 10.42 -26.78 -6.46
C LYS A 355 11.44 -25.88 -5.77
N THR A 356 12.73 -26.15 -5.91
CA THR A 356 13.81 -25.32 -5.34
C THR A 356 13.98 -24.04 -6.15
N ASN A 357 13.89 -24.14 -7.47
CA ASN A 357 13.87 -22.98 -8.36
C ASN A 357 12.60 -22.17 -8.15
N GLN A 358 11.43 -22.81 -8.02
CA GLN A 358 10.18 -22.14 -7.66
C GLN A 358 10.30 -21.45 -6.29
N CYS A 359 10.80 -22.12 -5.24
CA CYS A 359 11.09 -21.49 -3.96
C CYS A 359 12.11 -20.35 -4.06
N ARG A 360 13.07 -20.39 -5.00
CA ARG A 360 14.03 -19.30 -5.25
C ARG A 360 13.42 -18.13 -6.02
N THR A 361 12.50 -18.40 -6.95
CA THR A 361 11.74 -17.39 -7.70
C THR A 361 10.71 -16.73 -6.78
N ASP A 362 9.98 -17.53 -5.99
CA ASP A 362 9.11 -17.08 -4.91
C ASP A 362 9.91 -16.32 -3.85
N TRP A 363 11.15 -16.74 -3.54
CA TRP A 363 12.07 -16.02 -2.64
C TRP A 363 12.45 -14.63 -3.15
N MET A 364 12.66 -14.46 -4.46
CA MET A 364 12.87 -13.12 -5.03
C MET A 364 11.62 -12.24 -4.88
N GLY A 365 10.41 -12.82 -4.89
CA GLY A 365 9.16 -12.10 -4.61
C GLY A 365 8.84 -11.89 -3.11
N GLU A 366 9.20 -12.83 -2.23
CA GLU A 366 8.89 -12.88 -0.79
C GLU A 366 9.90 -12.16 0.11
N LEU A 367 11.03 -11.69 -0.44
CA LEU A 367 11.97 -10.84 0.30
C LEU A 367 11.36 -9.53 0.78
N LEU A 368 10.15 -9.23 0.31
CA LEU A 368 9.28 -8.15 0.73
C LEU A 368 8.13 -8.80 1.52
N PRO A 369 7.82 -8.35 2.76
CA PRO A 369 6.78 -8.98 3.57
C PRO A 369 5.47 -9.07 2.78
N GLY A 370 4.69 -10.15 2.97
CA GLY A 370 3.46 -10.41 2.22
C GLY A 370 2.43 -9.28 2.32
N TRP A 371 2.50 -8.36 1.37
CA TRP A 371 1.63 -7.18 1.23
C TRP A 371 0.63 -7.34 0.07
N GLU A 372 0.39 -8.56 -0.39
CA GLU A 372 -0.72 -8.86 -1.29
C GLU A 372 -2.03 -8.85 -0.49
N LEU A 373 -2.75 -7.73 -0.59
CA LEU A 373 -4.16 -7.55 -0.19
C LEU A 373 -4.97 -7.06 -1.38
#